data_AF-A0A6B1CMA3-F1
#
_entry.id   AF-A0A6B1CMA3-F1
#
_cell.length_a   1.000
_cell.length_b   1.000
_cell.length_c   1.000
_cell.angle_alpha   90.00
_cell.angle_beta   90.00
_cell.angle_gamma   90.00
#
_symmetry.space_group_name_H-M   'P 1'
#
loop_
_entity.id
_entity.type
_entity.pdbx_description
1 polymer ?
#
loop_
_entity_poly.entity_id
_entity_poly.type
_entity_poly.pdbx_seq_one_letter_code
_entity_poly.pdbx_strand_id
1 'polypeptide(L)'
;MSIAQIRNFSIIAHIDHGKSTLADRLLEKTATLTAKQMQEQVLDSMDLERERGITIKAHAVRMHYQVADGSICQFNLIDTPGHVDFTYEVSRSLAACEGAILVVDATQGVEAQTVSNLLLALNSDLVVIPVLNKIDMPAAQVEAVQQQVLDLLGGEAEDILQISAKEGVGVEEVIEAIVDRIPPPAGRQQEPLRALIFDSLYDQYRGVICFIRVVDGRIHKGQKIRFYSTGRLYEVEEVGHLVLNRVPAQALETGEVGYFIAGIKELAEAHVGDTVVYAEAEVEPLPGYQPLKPMVFSGLYPVIPEEYEVLRDALERLKLNDAAFSYEPETSPALGFGFRCGFLGLLHMEIVQERLDREYQVEIITTLPNVLYEILTKDGELIDVDNPSLLPPAAEIDEVREPILAVQILVPRDYIGAVMKICTDRRGSYRNTEYLDGSRAILSFEMPLAEVVIDFYDRLKSVSRGYASFDYEHLEMRAGLLSRLDIMINGEPMDALSVIIHRDKAYEWGRQLCTKLKELIPRQMFEVVIQGTVGSKVIAREVVKPFRKNVTAKCYGGDVTRKRKLLERQKEGKKRMKQFGKVEIPQEAFLAALKMEA
;
A
#
# COMPACT_ATOMS: atom_id res chain seq x y z
N MET A 1 -16.48 -3.01 35.05
CA MET A 1 -16.46 -1.57 34.72
C MET A 1 -17.76 -1.25 34.01
N SER A 2 -18.34 -0.05 34.14
CA SER A 2 -19.58 0.29 33.43
C SER A 2 -19.27 0.63 31.97
N ILE A 3 -20.15 0.27 31.04
CA ILE A 3 -20.01 0.64 29.62
C ILE A 3 -19.90 2.16 29.43
N ALA A 4 -20.55 2.93 30.32
CA ALA A 4 -20.50 4.40 30.34
C ALA A 4 -19.09 4.98 30.56
N GLN A 5 -18.16 4.17 31.09
CA GLN A 5 -16.77 4.56 31.40
C GLN A 5 -15.78 4.11 30.32
N ILE A 6 -16.24 3.60 29.18
CA ILE A 6 -15.37 3.19 28.07
C ILE A 6 -15.41 4.27 26.98
N ARG A 7 -14.27 4.54 26.35
CA ARG A 7 -14.16 5.34 25.12
C ARG A 7 -13.29 4.58 24.13
N ASN A 8 -13.85 4.23 22.96
CA ASN A 8 -13.07 3.66 21.87
C ASN A 8 -12.86 4.74 20.82
N PHE A 9 -11.59 5.01 20.49
CA PHE A 9 -11.26 6.05 19.52
C PHE A 9 -10.01 5.71 18.72
N SER A 10 -9.90 6.36 17.56
CA SER A 10 -8.71 6.31 16.73
C SER A 10 -8.07 7.68 16.59
N ILE A 11 -6.84 7.73 16.10
CA ILE A 11 -6.19 8.99 15.70
C ILE A 11 -6.00 8.95 14.19
N ILE A 12 -6.62 9.89 13.49
CA ILE A 12 -6.54 10.04 12.02
C ILE A 12 -5.78 11.31 11.66
N ALA A 13 -4.88 11.23 10.70
CA ALA A 13 -4.04 12.35 10.30
C ALA A 13 -3.43 12.11 8.90
N HIS A 14 -2.96 13.17 8.25
CA HIS A 14 -2.01 13.04 7.15
C HIS A 14 -0.65 12.55 7.68
N ILE A 15 0.17 12.00 6.79
CA ILE A 15 1.55 11.61 7.10
C ILE A 15 2.30 12.80 7.75
N ASP A 16 3.13 12.49 8.74
CA ASP A 16 3.93 13.45 9.51
C ASP A 16 3.14 14.49 10.33
N HIS A 17 1.82 14.45 10.43
CA HIS A 17 1.06 15.40 11.27
C HIS A 17 1.23 15.16 12.80
N GLY A 18 1.96 14.11 13.20
CA GLY A 18 2.32 13.82 14.59
C GLY A 18 1.35 12.90 15.34
N LYS A 19 0.69 11.99 14.61
CA LYS A 19 -0.20 10.96 15.15
C LYS A 19 0.50 10.05 16.18
N SER A 20 1.62 9.41 15.83
CA SER A 20 2.36 8.53 16.74
C SER A 20 2.88 9.28 17.98
N THR A 21 3.36 10.52 17.80
CA THR A 21 3.81 11.36 18.91
C THR A 21 2.67 11.72 19.87
N LEU A 22 1.47 11.98 19.35
CA LEU A 22 0.29 12.22 20.19
C LEU A 22 -0.09 10.94 20.96
N ALA A 23 -0.08 9.78 20.28
CA ALA A 23 -0.35 8.49 20.93
C ALA A 23 0.63 8.24 22.10
N ASP A 24 1.92 8.49 21.92
CA ASP A 24 2.91 8.38 23.01
C ASP A 24 2.58 9.28 24.20
N ARG A 25 2.19 10.54 23.94
CA ARG A 25 1.83 11.48 25.02
C ARG A 25 0.59 11.02 25.78
N LEU A 26 -0.40 10.42 25.09
CA LEU A 26 -1.55 9.82 25.75
C LEU A 26 -1.12 8.65 26.65
N LEU A 27 -0.19 7.80 26.21
CA LEU A 27 0.34 6.69 27.01
C LEU A 27 1.10 7.16 28.25
N GLU A 28 1.90 8.21 28.10
CA GLU A 28 2.63 8.83 29.22
C GLU A 28 1.67 9.44 30.26
N LYS A 29 0.70 10.24 29.79
CA LYS A 29 -0.24 10.97 30.63
C LYS A 29 -1.20 10.05 31.38
N THR A 30 -1.60 8.95 30.75
CA THR A 30 -2.38 7.90 31.41
C THR A 30 -1.54 7.00 32.32
N ALA A 31 -0.23 7.22 32.40
CA ALA A 31 0.73 6.39 33.12
C ALA A 31 0.59 4.89 32.77
N THR A 32 0.18 4.60 31.52
CA THR A 32 -0.05 3.24 31.05
C THR A 32 1.27 2.46 30.98
N LEU A 33 2.37 3.16 30.73
CA LEU A 33 3.71 2.60 30.60
C LEU A 33 4.67 3.23 31.61
N THR A 34 5.65 2.43 32.06
CA THR A 34 6.75 2.96 32.87
C THR A 34 7.71 3.78 32.02
N ALA A 35 8.43 4.73 32.62
CA ALA A 35 9.44 5.54 31.93
C ALA A 35 10.54 4.71 31.23
N LYS A 36 10.74 3.44 31.61
CA LYS A 36 11.67 2.52 30.94
C LYS A 36 11.09 1.86 29.70
N GLN A 37 9.77 1.70 29.66
CA GLN A 37 9.04 1.15 28.52
C GLN A 37 8.72 2.22 27.48
N MET A 38 8.68 3.48 27.90
CA MET A 38 8.58 4.63 26.99
C MET A 38 9.84 4.73 26.13
N GLN A 39 9.61 4.75 24.82
CA GLN A 39 10.54 5.11 23.76
C GLN A 39 9.84 6.14 22.87
N GLU A 40 10.56 6.75 21.94
CA GLU A 40 9.89 7.56 20.91
C GLU A 40 9.15 6.62 19.95
N GLN A 41 7.89 6.92 19.63
CA GLN A 41 7.01 6.15 18.76
C GLN A 41 6.84 4.70 19.24
N VAL A 42 6.30 4.52 20.46
CA VAL A 42 6.26 3.19 21.11
C VAL A 42 5.37 2.19 20.36
N LEU A 43 4.33 2.68 19.69
CA LEU A 43 3.39 1.85 18.95
C LEU A 43 3.91 1.43 17.58
N ASP A 44 4.88 2.15 17.03
CA ASP A 44 5.56 1.79 15.80
C ASP A 44 6.57 0.66 16.13
N SER A 45 6.11 -0.58 15.97
CA SER A 45 6.81 -1.79 16.43
C SER A 45 7.77 -2.34 15.39
N MET A 46 7.59 -2.02 14.10
CA MET A 46 8.49 -2.43 13.04
C MET A 46 9.64 -1.41 12.88
N ASP A 47 10.85 -1.90 12.62
CA ASP A 47 12.01 -1.02 12.31
C ASP A 47 11.71 -0.10 11.12
N LEU A 48 10.96 -0.60 10.14
CA LEU A 48 10.58 0.15 8.95
C LEU A 48 9.61 1.30 9.23
N GLU A 49 8.70 1.14 10.19
CA GLU A 49 7.78 2.20 10.62
C GLU A 49 8.57 3.38 11.19
N ARG A 50 9.57 3.09 12.03
CA ARG A 50 10.44 4.08 12.68
C ARG A 50 11.35 4.80 11.70
N GLU A 51 11.95 4.07 10.75
CA GLU A 51 12.85 4.66 9.76
C GLU A 51 12.13 5.57 8.77
N ARG A 52 10.93 5.17 8.33
CA ARG A 52 10.13 5.93 7.38
C ARG A 52 9.21 6.95 8.05
N GLY A 53 9.06 6.92 9.37
CA GLY A 53 8.17 7.82 10.13
C GLY A 53 6.68 7.59 9.85
N ILE A 54 6.30 6.39 9.44
CA ILE A 54 4.92 6.03 9.09
C ILE A 54 4.46 4.83 9.92
N THR A 55 3.18 4.81 10.28
CA THR A 55 2.55 3.60 10.83
C THR A 55 2.03 2.77 9.68
N ILE A 56 2.46 1.51 9.62
CA ILE A 56 2.11 0.54 8.60
C ILE A 56 0.96 -0.33 9.09
N LYS A 57 0.97 -0.71 10.37
CA LYS A 57 -0.07 -1.54 10.99
C LYS A 57 -0.84 -0.84 12.08
N ALA A 58 -2.15 -1.07 12.10
CA ALA A 58 -2.97 -0.61 13.21
C ALA A 58 -2.60 -1.29 14.54
N HIS A 59 -2.49 -0.50 15.61
CA HIS A 59 -2.17 -1.00 16.96
C HIS A 59 -3.27 -0.61 17.94
N ALA A 60 -3.86 -1.61 18.62
CA ALA A 60 -4.86 -1.38 19.65
C ALA A 60 -4.22 -1.36 21.05
N VAL A 61 -4.56 -0.35 21.85
CA VAL A 61 -3.99 -0.13 23.19
C VAL A 61 -5.06 0.28 24.17
N ARG A 62 -5.13 -0.43 25.30
CA ARG A 62 -5.98 -0.09 26.44
C ARG A 62 -5.21 0.77 27.44
N MET A 63 -5.76 1.94 27.75
CA MET A 63 -5.26 2.86 28.77
C MET A 63 -6.33 3.06 29.85
N HIS A 64 -5.89 3.40 31.06
CA HIS A 64 -6.78 3.78 32.15
C HIS A 64 -6.47 5.21 32.56
N TYR A 65 -7.49 6.07 32.57
CA TYR A 65 -7.36 7.45 32.98
C TYR A 65 -8.23 7.71 34.21
N GLN A 66 -7.64 8.35 35.23
CA GLN A 66 -8.40 8.78 36.39
C GLN A 66 -8.91 10.20 36.13
N VAL A 67 -10.21 10.33 35.93
CA VAL A 67 -10.86 11.63 35.74
C VAL A 67 -10.89 12.42 37.06
N ALA A 68 -11.12 13.73 36.96
CA ALA A 68 -11.07 14.65 38.10
C ALA A 68 -12.02 14.29 39.26
N ASP A 69 -13.14 13.61 38.97
CA ASP A 69 -14.09 13.13 39.99
C ASP A 69 -13.63 11.86 40.74
N GLY A 70 -12.47 11.31 40.36
CA GLY A 70 -11.86 10.12 40.93
C GLY A 70 -12.31 8.81 40.32
N SER A 71 -13.27 8.82 39.38
CA SER A 71 -13.65 7.63 38.62
C SER A 71 -12.59 7.26 37.57
N ILE A 72 -12.57 5.99 37.16
CA ILE A 72 -11.63 5.50 36.15
C ILE A 72 -12.37 5.37 34.83
N CYS A 73 -11.83 6.00 33.79
CA CYS A 73 -12.26 5.87 32.41
C CYS A 73 -11.29 4.94 31.67
N GLN A 74 -11.82 3.99 30.90
CA GLN A 74 -11.05 3.08 30.05
C GLN A 74 -11.01 3.63 28.64
N PHE A 75 -9.82 3.88 28.13
CA PHE A 75 -9.60 4.27 26.74
C PHE A 75 -9.10 3.08 25.94
N ASN A 76 -9.72 2.83 24.80
CA ASN A 76 -9.18 1.92 23.80
C ASN A 76 -8.80 2.77 22.58
N LEU A 77 -7.49 3.00 22.43
CA LEU A 77 -6.91 3.66 21.27
C LEU A 77 -6.66 2.60 20.19
N ILE A 78 -7.12 2.86 18.98
CA ILE A 78 -6.69 2.12 17.79
C ILE A 78 -5.90 3.10 16.91
N ASP A 79 -4.58 2.97 16.92
CA ASP A 79 -3.71 3.80 16.09
C ASP A 79 -3.81 3.36 14.63
N THR A 80 -4.03 4.29 13.70
CA THR A 80 -4.36 3.95 12.29
C THR A 80 -3.30 4.43 11.33
N PRO A 81 -2.94 3.69 10.27
CA PRO A 81 -2.01 4.16 9.23
C PRO A 81 -2.41 5.52 8.63
N GLY A 82 -1.42 6.31 8.20
CA GLY A 82 -1.67 7.62 7.56
C GLY A 82 -1.66 7.60 6.04
N HIS A 83 -1.15 6.52 5.42
CA HIS A 83 -0.92 6.46 3.97
C HIS A 83 -2.09 5.82 3.21
N VAL A 84 -2.34 6.28 1.98
CA VAL A 84 -3.47 5.88 1.14
C VAL A 84 -3.52 4.38 0.79
N ASP A 85 -2.35 3.76 0.61
CA ASP A 85 -2.26 2.32 0.39
C ASP A 85 -2.81 1.49 1.57
N PHE A 86 -2.97 2.09 2.75
CA PHE A 86 -3.49 1.45 3.97
C PHE A 86 -4.85 2.01 4.40
N THR A 87 -5.57 2.71 3.52
CA THR A 87 -6.93 3.26 3.80
C THR A 87 -7.89 2.19 4.31
N TYR A 88 -7.74 0.94 3.86
CA TYR A 88 -8.51 -0.18 4.40
C TYR A 88 -8.26 -0.42 5.90
N GLU A 89 -7.01 -0.31 6.39
CA GLU A 89 -6.72 -0.42 7.82
C GLU A 89 -7.39 0.71 8.61
N VAL A 90 -7.40 1.91 8.05
CA VAL A 90 -8.04 3.08 8.65
C VAL A 90 -9.54 2.84 8.78
N SER A 91 -10.20 2.42 7.69
CA SER A 91 -11.64 2.12 7.68
C SER A 91 -12.01 1.03 8.69
N ARG A 92 -11.22 -0.05 8.77
CA ARG A 92 -11.44 -1.12 9.76
C ARG A 92 -11.37 -0.63 11.20
N SER A 93 -10.36 0.18 11.49
CA SER A 93 -10.12 0.73 12.81
C SER A 93 -11.21 1.71 13.23
N LEU A 94 -11.64 2.59 12.31
CA LEU A 94 -12.75 3.52 12.53
C LEU A 94 -14.06 2.79 12.86
N ALA A 95 -14.35 1.69 12.17
CA ALA A 95 -15.52 0.86 12.45
C ALA A 95 -15.49 0.20 13.85
N ALA A 96 -14.34 0.17 14.52
CA ALA A 96 -14.19 -0.33 15.89
C ALA A 96 -14.24 0.80 16.96
N CYS A 97 -14.52 2.04 16.57
CA CYS A 97 -14.52 3.20 17.47
C CYS A 97 -15.89 3.89 17.56
N GLU A 98 -16.01 4.83 18.51
CA GLU A 98 -17.12 5.78 18.62
C GLU A 98 -16.69 7.23 18.30
N GLY A 99 -15.38 7.49 18.28
CA GLY A 99 -14.84 8.78 17.90
C GLY A 99 -13.48 8.68 17.25
N ALA A 100 -13.04 9.78 16.65
CA ALA A 100 -11.74 9.91 16.00
C ALA A 100 -11.12 11.26 16.34
N ILE A 101 -9.82 11.26 16.64
CA ILE A 101 -9.05 12.48 16.83
C ILE A 101 -8.45 12.87 15.48
N LEU A 102 -8.89 13.99 14.92
CA LEU A 102 -8.37 14.50 13.65
C LEU A 102 -7.18 15.42 13.92
N VAL A 103 -5.98 14.94 13.63
CA VAL A 103 -4.74 15.69 13.87
C VAL A 103 -4.31 16.43 12.60
N VAL A 104 -4.22 17.76 12.72
CA VAL A 104 -3.81 18.66 11.64
C VAL A 104 -2.55 19.41 12.05
N ASP A 105 -1.51 19.35 11.24
CA ASP A 105 -0.25 20.07 11.49
C ASP A 105 -0.44 21.57 11.28
N ALA A 106 -0.18 22.39 12.31
CA ALA A 106 -0.31 23.84 12.23
C ALA A 106 0.68 24.50 11.25
N THR A 107 1.74 23.81 10.83
CA THR A 107 2.71 24.30 9.83
C THR A 107 2.32 23.97 8.40
N GLN A 108 1.63 22.83 8.19
CA GLN A 108 1.26 22.33 6.88
C GLN A 108 -0.19 22.62 6.52
N GLY A 109 -1.12 22.55 7.45
CA GLY A 109 -2.54 22.77 7.21
C GLY A 109 -3.32 21.49 6.86
N VAL A 110 -4.53 21.67 6.32
CA VAL A 110 -5.32 20.56 5.80
C VAL A 110 -4.65 19.99 4.55
N GLU A 111 -4.53 18.67 4.49
CA GLU A 111 -3.94 17.91 3.38
C GLU A 111 -4.97 16.93 2.78
N ALA A 112 -4.71 16.33 1.62
CA ALA A 112 -5.64 15.44 0.94
C ALA A 112 -6.10 14.26 1.83
N GLN A 113 -5.16 13.64 2.56
CA GLN A 113 -5.47 12.53 3.48
C GLN A 113 -6.24 13.01 4.73
N THR A 114 -6.10 14.28 5.12
CA THR A 114 -6.93 14.86 6.19
C THR A 114 -8.40 14.82 5.77
N VAL A 115 -8.69 15.17 4.51
CA VAL A 115 -10.05 15.19 3.96
C VAL A 115 -10.58 13.77 3.77
N SER A 116 -9.81 12.86 3.15
CA SER A 116 -10.29 11.49 2.90
C SER A 116 -10.53 10.72 4.21
N ASN A 117 -9.62 10.81 5.18
CA ASN A 117 -9.81 10.18 6.49
C ASN A 117 -10.97 10.79 7.28
N LEU A 118 -11.19 12.10 7.18
CA LEU A 118 -12.34 12.75 7.78
C LEU A 118 -13.65 12.21 7.19
N LEU A 119 -13.74 12.11 5.86
CA LEU A 119 -14.92 11.55 5.20
C LEU A 119 -15.21 10.11 5.65
N LEU A 120 -14.17 9.28 5.83
CA LEU A 120 -14.33 7.93 6.38
C LEU A 120 -14.89 7.92 7.81
N ALA A 121 -14.42 8.83 8.65
CA ALA A 121 -14.90 8.97 10.02
C ALA A 121 -16.36 9.44 10.07
N LEU A 122 -16.72 10.43 9.24
CA LEU A 122 -18.09 10.95 9.12
C LEU A 122 -19.06 9.89 8.57
N ASN A 123 -18.65 9.13 7.55
CA ASN A 123 -19.44 8.04 6.99
C ASN A 123 -19.64 6.87 7.97
N SER A 124 -18.82 6.82 9.02
CA SER A 124 -18.92 5.83 10.11
C SER A 124 -19.63 6.39 11.36
N ASP A 125 -20.28 7.55 11.23
CA ASP A 125 -21.01 8.24 12.31
C ASP A 125 -20.17 8.50 13.59
N LEU A 126 -18.86 8.71 13.42
CA LEU A 126 -17.95 8.94 14.54
C LEU A 126 -17.95 10.40 14.99
N VAL A 127 -17.83 10.62 16.30
CA VAL A 127 -17.54 11.96 16.83
C VAL A 127 -16.10 12.34 16.52
N VAL A 128 -15.89 13.44 15.80
CA VAL A 128 -14.57 13.93 15.43
C VAL A 128 -14.12 15.01 16.41
N ILE A 129 -12.95 14.84 17.02
CA ILE A 129 -12.28 15.86 17.83
C ILE A 129 -11.14 16.47 16.99
N PRO A 130 -11.28 17.71 16.51
CA PRO A 130 -10.22 18.38 15.76
C PRO A 130 -9.10 18.87 16.68
N VAL A 131 -7.86 18.56 16.30
CA VAL A 131 -6.64 18.88 17.04
C VAL A 131 -5.62 19.53 16.09
N LEU A 132 -5.21 20.75 16.40
CA LEU A 132 -4.10 21.47 15.76
C LEU A 132 -2.80 21.14 16.50
N ASN A 133 -1.92 20.37 15.86
CA ASN A 133 -0.65 19.94 16.44
C ASN A 133 0.52 20.82 15.96
N LYS A 134 1.67 20.69 16.62
CA LYS A 134 2.94 21.39 16.32
C LYS A 134 2.88 22.90 16.46
N ILE A 135 2.08 23.41 17.41
CA ILE A 135 2.00 24.86 17.70
C ILE A 135 3.34 25.43 18.22
N ASP A 136 4.27 24.59 18.66
CA ASP A 136 5.61 24.96 19.11
C ASP A 136 6.53 25.39 17.95
N MET A 137 6.21 25.02 16.71
CA MET A 137 7.05 25.28 15.56
C MET A 137 7.02 26.77 15.18
N PRO A 138 8.17 27.41 14.90
CA PRO A 138 8.20 28.82 14.47
C PRO A 138 7.44 29.10 13.17
N ALA A 139 7.24 28.08 12.34
CA ALA A 139 6.49 28.15 11.08
C ALA A 139 4.99 27.85 11.24
N ALA A 140 4.49 27.63 12.48
CA ALA A 140 3.10 27.32 12.72
C ALA A 140 2.20 28.52 12.40
N GLN A 141 1.14 28.27 11.62
CA GLN A 141 0.15 29.25 11.19
C GLN A 141 -1.19 28.95 11.85
N VAL A 142 -1.21 28.95 13.19
CA VAL A 142 -2.33 28.45 14.01
C VAL A 142 -3.67 29.04 13.60
N GLU A 143 -3.79 30.37 13.50
CA GLU A 143 -5.04 31.05 13.13
C GLU A 143 -5.53 30.66 11.73
N ALA A 144 -4.62 30.59 10.76
CA ALA A 144 -4.97 30.27 9.37
C ALA A 144 -5.40 28.80 9.23
N VAL A 145 -4.69 27.87 9.86
CA VAL A 145 -5.04 26.45 9.81
C VAL A 145 -6.30 26.16 10.62
N GLN A 146 -6.52 26.85 11.74
CA GLN A 146 -7.78 26.77 12.48
C GLN A 146 -8.96 27.14 11.59
N GLN A 147 -8.85 28.21 10.81
CA GLN A 147 -9.89 28.58 9.85
C GLN A 147 -10.12 27.51 8.79
N GLN A 148 -9.05 26.90 8.24
CA GLN A 148 -9.20 25.80 7.27
C GLN A 148 -9.96 24.61 7.86
N VAL A 149 -9.68 24.27 9.12
CA VAL A 149 -10.37 23.16 9.81
C VAL A 149 -11.84 23.52 10.07
N LEU A 150 -12.15 24.77 10.42
CA LEU A 150 -13.54 25.25 10.56
C LEU A 150 -14.29 25.24 9.23
N ASP A 151 -13.65 25.65 8.14
CA ASP A 151 -14.27 25.65 6.82
C ASP A 151 -14.57 24.21 6.36
N LEU A 152 -13.78 23.23 6.81
CA LEU A 152 -13.95 21.81 6.52
C LEU A 152 -14.99 21.11 7.40
N LEU A 153 -14.95 21.31 8.73
CA LEU A 153 -15.79 20.60 9.70
C LEU A 153 -17.06 21.38 10.09
N GLY A 154 -17.05 22.69 9.93
CA GLY A 154 -17.97 23.60 10.63
C GLY A 154 -17.62 23.73 12.13
N GLY A 155 -18.58 24.22 12.92
CA GLY A 155 -18.44 24.39 14.37
C GLY A 155 -17.86 25.74 14.79
N GLU A 156 -17.40 25.81 16.04
CA GLU A 156 -16.79 27.03 16.60
C GLU A 156 -15.28 26.86 16.79
N ALA A 157 -14.53 27.96 16.71
CA ALA A 157 -13.06 27.93 16.83
C ALA A 157 -12.59 27.30 18.16
N GLU A 158 -13.40 27.42 19.20
CA GLU A 158 -13.17 26.89 20.55
C GLU A 158 -13.26 25.36 20.62
N ASP A 159 -13.89 24.72 19.63
CA ASP A 159 -13.97 23.27 19.54
C ASP A 159 -12.63 22.65 19.10
N ILE A 160 -11.74 23.44 18.47
CA ILE A 160 -10.46 22.98 17.93
C ILE A 160 -9.36 23.12 18.99
N LEU A 161 -8.84 21.99 19.44
CA LEU A 161 -7.81 21.95 20.48
C LEU A 161 -6.43 22.25 19.88
N GLN A 162 -5.71 23.17 20.49
CA GLN A 162 -4.36 23.54 20.07
C GLN A 162 -3.32 22.86 20.96
N ILE A 163 -2.45 22.04 20.37
CA ILE A 163 -1.50 21.22 21.13
C ILE A 163 -0.09 21.25 20.53
N SER A 164 0.88 20.91 21.36
CA SER A 164 2.18 20.41 20.92
C SER A 164 2.37 19.01 21.49
N ALA A 165 2.21 17.98 20.65
CA ALA A 165 2.51 16.61 21.05
C ALA A 165 4.00 16.42 21.41
N LYS A 166 4.89 17.24 20.84
CA LYS A 166 6.32 17.20 21.14
C LYS A 166 6.63 17.72 22.55
N GLU A 167 6.09 18.88 22.90
CA GLU A 167 6.32 19.52 24.20
C GLU A 167 5.31 19.05 25.28
N GLY A 168 4.27 18.31 24.89
CA GLY A 168 3.19 17.84 25.77
C GLY A 168 2.18 18.91 26.18
N VAL A 169 2.21 20.08 25.54
CA VAL A 169 1.28 21.19 25.79
C VAL A 169 -0.07 20.89 25.15
N GLY A 170 -1.18 21.11 25.86
CA GLY A 170 -2.53 20.92 25.32
C GLY A 170 -3.04 19.47 25.29
N VAL A 171 -2.20 18.49 25.66
CA VAL A 171 -2.58 17.05 25.59
C VAL A 171 -3.56 16.66 26.70
N GLU A 172 -3.53 17.35 27.84
CA GLU A 172 -4.49 17.07 28.93
C GLU A 172 -5.91 17.43 28.48
N GLU A 173 -6.05 18.55 27.79
CA GLU A 173 -7.30 19.05 27.23
C GLU A 173 -7.84 18.09 26.15
N VAL A 174 -6.95 17.41 25.41
CA VAL A 174 -7.34 16.33 24.49
C VAL A 174 -7.90 15.13 25.26
N ILE A 175 -7.27 14.74 26.37
CA ILE A 175 -7.76 13.64 27.23
C ILE A 175 -9.13 13.98 27.82
N GLU A 176 -9.31 15.19 28.32
CA GLU A 176 -10.60 15.66 28.84
C GLU A 176 -11.67 15.66 27.72
N ALA A 177 -11.33 16.15 26.52
CA ALA A 177 -12.24 16.13 25.39
C ALA A 177 -12.63 14.71 24.94
N ILE A 178 -11.74 13.72 25.04
CA ILE A 178 -12.06 12.30 24.78
C ILE A 178 -13.12 11.81 25.77
N VAL A 179 -13.01 12.16 27.05
CA VAL A 179 -13.99 11.77 28.07
C VAL A 179 -15.34 12.43 27.81
N ASP A 180 -15.33 13.73 27.52
CA ASP A 180 -16.53 14.56 27.46
C ASP A 180 -17.29 14.44 26.14
N ARG A 181 -16.58 14.36 25.01
CA ARG A 181 -17.17 14.47 23.67
C ARG A 181 -17.41 13.12 23.01
N ILE A 182 -16.53 12.13 23.20
CA ILE A 182 -16.71 10.81 22.59
C ILE A 182 -17.78 10.05 23.38
N PRO A 183 -18.81 9.49 22.73
CA PRO A 183 -19.84 8.76 23.45
C PRO A 183 -19.29 7.41 23.95
N PRO A 184 -19.85 6.86 25.04
CA PRO A 184 -19.56 5.48 25.41
C PRO A 184 -20.05 4.52 24.34
N PRO A 185 -19.44 3.32 24.22
CA PRO A 185 -19.88 2.33 23.27
C PRO A 185 -21.34 1.93 23.48
N ALA A 186 -22.06 1.80 22.38
CA ALA A 186 -23.38 1.20 22.37
C ALA A 186 -23.26 -0.33 22.46
N GLY A 187 -24.27 -0.97 23.04
CA GLY A 187 -24.33 -2.43 23.13
C GLY A 187 -25.21 -2.93 24.26
N ARG A 188 -25.58 -4.21 24.19
CA ARG A 188 -26.43 -4.88 25.18
C ARG A 188 -25.71 -6.05 25.82
N GLN A 189 -25.39 -5.91 27.10
CA GLN A 189 -24.70 -6.95 27.89
C GLN A 189 -25.47 -8.26 28.03
N GLN A 190 -26.81 -8.24 27.96
CA GLN A 190 -27.63 -9.43 28.13
C GLN A 190 -27.97 -10.16 26.82
N GLU A 191 -27.62 -9.57 25.67
CA GLU A 191 -27.82 -10.24 24.38
C GLU A 191 -26.72 -11.28 24.12
N PRO A 192 -26.94 -12.22 23.19
CA PRO A 192 -25.90 -13.13 22.75
C PRO A 192 -24.69 -12.39 22.18
N LEU A 193 -23.51 -13.00 22.28
CA LEU A 193 -22.25 -12.42 21.81
C LEU A 193 -22.36 -11.99 20.34
N ARG A 194 -21.99 -10.73 20.09
CA ARG A 194 -21.60 -10.23 18.78
C ARG A 194 -20.29 -9.48 18.93
N ALA A 195 -19.22 -10.04 18.39
CA ALA A 195 -17.91 -9.40 18.38
C ALA A 195 -17.39 -9.25 16.95
N LEU A 196 -16.97 -8.05 16.58
CA LEU A 196 -16.39 -7.74 15.27
C LEU A 196 -14.90 -8.05 15.29
N ILE A 197 -14.42 -8.85 14.35
CA ILE A 197 -12.98 -9.01 14.10
C ILE A 197 -12.52 -7.83 13.25
N PHE A 198 -11.76 -6.90 13.82
CA PHE A 198 -11.21 -5.76 13.06
C PHE A 198 -9.79 -6.01 12.57
N ASP A 199 -9.05 -6.94 13.19
CA ASP A 199 -7.72 -7.32 12.75
C ASP A 199 -7.30 -8.71 13.27
N SER A 200 -6.24 -9.28 12.70
CA SER A 200 -5.75 -10.61 13.06
C SER A 200 -4.25 -10.75 12.86
N LEU A 201 -3.59 -11.50 13.75
CA LEU A 201 -2.15 -11.75 13.71
C LEU A 201 -1.86 -13.24 13.82
N TYR A 202 -0.91 -13.75 13.05
CA TYR A 202 -0.45 -15.13 13.18
C TYR A 202 0.70 -15.26 14.19
N ASP A 203 0.54 -16.16 15.17
CA ASP A 203 1.57 -16.55 16.12
C ASP A 203 1.97 -18.01 15.89
N GLN A 204 3.28 -18.29 15.79
CA GLN A 204 3.79 -19.63 15.47
C GLN A 204 3.39 -20.70 16.49
N TYR A 205 3.14 -20.32 17.74
CA TYR A 205 2.82 -21.26 18.83
C TYR A 205 1.34 -21.28 19.17
N ARG A 206 0.69 -20.12 19.05
CA ARG A 206 -0.72 -19.94 19.47
C ARG A 206 -1.71 -19.93 18.31
N GLY A 207 -1.24 -19.96 17.07
CA GLY A 207 -2.07 -19.87 15.89
C GLY A 207 -2.56 -18.43 15.65
N VAL A 208 -3.73 -18.29 15.04
CA VAL A 208 -4.30 -16.98 14.74
C VAL A 208 -4.88 -16.34 15.99
N ILE A 209 -4.43 -15.12 16.24
CA ILE A 209 -4.91 -14.23 17.31
C ILE A 209 -5.83 -13.22 16.65
N CYS A 210 -7.09 -13.22 17.06
CA CYS A 210 -8.10 -12.32 16.51
C CYS A 210 -8.25 -11.09 17.42
N PHE A 211 -8.14 -9.89 16.85
CA PHE A 211 -8.44 -8.64 17.53
C PHE A 211 -9.90 -8.28 17.32
N ILE A 212 -10.62 -8.08 18.42
CA ILE A 212 -12.06 -7.94 18.44
C ILE A 212 -12.55 -6.73 19.21
N ARG A 213 -13.67 -6.18 18.74
CA ARG A 213 -14.55 -5.29 19.49
C ARG A 213 -15.81 -6.06 19.87
N VAL A 214 -16.10 -6.17 21.16
CA VAL A 214 -17.35 -6.79 21.63
C VAL A 214 -18.47 -5.75 21.53
N VAL A 215 -19.41 -5.95 20.62
CA VAL A 215 -20.57 -5.04 20.44
C VAL A 215 -21.72 -5.44 21.34
N ASP A 216 -21.97 -6.73 21.52
CA ASP A 216 -22.99 -7.25 22.42
C ASP A 216 -22.51 -8.48 23.19
N GLY A 217 -23.10 -8.71 24.36
CA GLY A 217 -22.77 -9.83 25.22
C GLY A 217 -21.34 -9.77 25.74
N ARG A 218 -20.72 -10.94 25.92
CA ARG A 218 -19.37 -11.09 26.48
C ARG A 218 -18.67 -12.33 25.97
N ILE A 219 -17.34 -12.34 25.98
CA ILE A 219 -16.53 -13.50 25.60
C ILE A 219 -15.54 -13.83 26.73
N HIS A 220 -15.40 -15.11 27.05
CA HIS A 220 -14.49 -15.56 28.11
C HIS A 220 -13.82 -16.88 27.73
N LYS A 221 -12.79 -17.27 28.47
CA LYS A 221 -12.11 -18.55 28.31
C LYS A 221 -13.08 -19.74 28.49
N GLY A 222 -12.96 -20.75 27.63
CA GLY A 222 -13.81 -21.95 27.55
C GLY A 222 -15.14 -21.73 26.80
N GLN A 223 -15.40 -20.52 26.29
CA GLN A 223 -16.62 -20.24 25.54
C GLN A 223 -16.55 -20.90 24.16
N LYS A 224 -17.65 -21.57 23.77
CA LYS A 224 -17.82 -22.07 22.40
C LYS A 224 -18.36 -20.96 21.51
N ILE A 225 -17.64 -20.67 20.45
CA ILE A 225 -17.93 -19.60 19.51
C ILE A 225 -18.06 -20.14 18.09
N ARG A 226 -18.75 -19.37 17.25
CA ARG A 226 -18.90 -19.62 15.82
C ARG A 226 -18.54 -18.36 15.04
N PHE A 227 -17.80 -18.56 13.96
CA PHE A 227 -17.55 -17.53 12.96
C PHE A 227 -18.76 -17.45 12.05
N TYR A 228 -19.33 -16.26 11.87
CA TYR A 228 -20.59 -16.13 11.12
C TYR A 228 -20.38 -16.44 9.64
N SER A 229 -19.29 -15.96 9.03
CA SER A 229 -19.01 -16.14 7.60
C SER A 229 -18.70 -17.59 7.20
N THR A 230 -17.93 -18.31 8.02
CA THR A 230 -17.48 -19.68 7.71
C THR A 230 -18.33 -20.76 8.38
N GLY A 231 -19.11 -20.42 9.41
CA GLY A 231 -19.86 -21.36 10.23
C GLY A 231 -19.00 -22.26 11.13
N ARG A 232 -17.68 -22.06 11.14
CA ARG A 232 -16.74 -22.91 11.91
C ARG A 232 -16.86 -22.65 13.40
N LEU A 233 -16.72 -23.73 14.17
CA LEU A 233 -16.84 -23.75 15.62
C LEU A 233 -15.46 -23.85 16.27
N TYR A 234 -15.22 -23.02 17.27
CA TYR A 234 -14.00 -23.04 18.08
C TYR A 234 -14.33 -22.88 19.56
N GLU A 235 -13.36 -23.23 20.40
CA GLU A 235 -13.41 -22.99 21.84
C GLU A 235 -12.33 -21.98 22.22
N VAL A 236 -12.71 -20.94 22.96
CA VAL A 236 -11.80 -19.86 23.33
C VAL A 236 -10.81 -20.34 24.39
N GLU A 237 -9.53 -20.34 24.09
CA GLU A 237 -8.46 -20.77 25.00
C GLU A 237 -7.99 -19.63 25.91
N GLU A 238 -7.97 -18.41 25.38
CA GLU A 238 -7.53 -17.20 26.05
C GLU A 238 -8.28 -15.98 25.50
N VAL A 239 -8.60 -15.04 26.39
CA VAL A 239 -9.07 -13.70 26.05
C VAL A 239 -8.21 -12.69 26.79
N GLY A 240 -8.07 -11.49 26.25
CA GLY A 240 -7.33 -10.43 26.91
C GLY A 240 -7.45 -9.10 26.20
N HIS A 241 -6.70 -8.12 26.70
CA HIS A 241 -6.58 -6.82 26.06
C HIS A 241 -5.11 -6.52 25.74
N LEU A 242 -4.90 -5.53 24.89
CA LEU A 242 -3.58 -5.11 24.44
C LEU A 242 -3.16 -3.86 25.22
N VAL A 243 -1.91 -3.84 25.66
CA VAL A 243 -1.25 -2.62 26.14
C VAL A 243 -0.07 -2.37 25.20
N LEU A 244 1.14 -2.84 25.53
CA LEU A 244 2.20 -3.10 24.54
C LEU A 244 2.26 -4.58 24.16
N ASN A 245 2.07 -5.41 25.18
CA ASN A 245 1.96 -6.84 25.05
C ASN A 245 0.53 -7.27 25.35
N ARG A 246 0.22 -8.49 24.97
CA ARG A 246 -1.03 -9.17 25.30
C ARG A 246 -1.12 -9.38 26.82
N VAL A 247 -2.17 -8.84 27.44
CA VAL A 247 -2.48 -9.03 28.86
C VAL A 247 -3.72 -9.92 28.97
N PRO A 248 -3.60 -11.17 29.46
CA PRO A 248 -4.75 -12.05 29.64
C PRO A 248 -5.77 -11.47 30.62
N ALA A 249 -7.05 -11.62 30.29
CA ALA A 249 -8.17 -11.21 31.12
C ALA A 249 -9.12 -12.39 31.36
N GLN A 250 -10.05 -12.24 32.30
CA GLN A 250 -11.05 -13.28 32.57
C GLN A 250 -12.14 -13.31 31.49
N ALA A 251 -12.58 -12.14 31.04
CA ALA A 251 -13.58 -11.93 30.01
C ALA A 251 -13.31 -10.59 29.30
N LEU A 252 -13.86 -10.45 28.11
CA LEU A 252 -14.12 -9.16 27.47
C LEU A 252 -15.62 -8.91 27.49
N GLU A 253 -16.01 -7.76 28.04
CA GLU A 253 -17.40 -7.34 28.20
C GLU A 253 -17.85 -6.45 27.03
N THR A 254 -19.15 -6.16 26.95
CA THR A 254 -19.74 -5.27 25.94
C THR A 254 -19.04 -3.90 25.91
N GLY A 255 -18.67 -3.47 24.70
CA GLY A 255 -17.98 -2.22 24.43
C GLY A 255 -16.45 -2.31 24.53
N GLU A 256 -15.90 -3.43 25.01
CA GLU A 256 -14.46 -3.59 25.15
C GLU A 256 -13.77 -4.04 23.86
N VAL A 257 -12.56 -3.52 23.67
CA VAL A 257 -11.61 -3.93 22.63
C VAL A 257 -10.56 -4.84 23.24
N GLY A 258 -10.20 -5.91 22.54
CA GLY A 258 -9.21 -6.87 22.99
C GLY A 258 -8.86 -7.93 21.96
N TYR A 259 -8.39 -9.07 22.43
CA TYR A 259 -8.05 -10.22 21.60
C TYR A 259 -8.61 -11.52 22.16
N PHE A 260 -8.73 -12.53 21.31
CA PHE A 260 -8.93 -13.90 21.72
C PHE A 260 -8.08 -14.89 20.90
N ILE A 261 -7.87 -16.07 21.48
CA ILE A 261 -7.15 -17.20 20.88
C ILE A 261 -8.03 -18.42 21.00
N ALA A 262 -8.20 -19.17 19.92
CA ALA A 262 -9.11 -20.33 19.87
C ALA A 262 -8.53 -21.51 19.06
N GLY A 263 -7.20 -21.64 18.99
CA GLY A 263 -6.52 -22.73 18.27
C GLY A 263 -6.70 -22.71 16.74
N ILE A 264 -6.99 -21.54 16.18
CA ILE A 264 -7.20 -21.35 14.74
C ILE A 264 -5.84 -21.46 14.03
N LYS A 265 -5.75 -22.30 12.99
CA LYS A 265 -4.48 -22.61 12.33
C LYS A 265 -4.19 -21.72 11.13
N GLU A 266 -5.21 -21.34 10.37
CA GLU A 266 -5.07 -20.63 9.12
C GLU A 266 -5.76 -19.26 9.22
N LEU A 267 -5.07 -18.19 8.79
CA LEU A 267 -5.64 -16.83 8.80
C LEU A 267 -6.90 -16.73 7.93
N ALA A 268 -6.98 -17.54 6.87
CA ALA A 268 -8.15 -17.66 6.00
C ALA A 268 -9.40 -18.19 6.71
N GLU A 269 -9.29 -18.70 7.94
CA GLU A 269 -10.44 -19.10 8.75
C GLU A 269 -11.01 -17.95 9.59
N ALA A 270 -10.18 -16.94 9.85
CA ALA A 270 -10.49 -15.77 10.67
C ALA A 270 -10.52 -14.51 9.82
N HIS A 271 -11.57 -14.38 9.00
CA HIS A 271 -11.73 -13.23 8.15
C HIS A 271 -11.91 -11.94 8.97
N VAL A 272 -11.09 -10.95 8.65
CA VAL A 272 -11.28 -9.60 9.13
C VAL A 272 -12.62 -9.07 8.61
N GLY A 273 -13.46 -8.59 9.51
CA GLY A 273 -14.84 -8.16 9.24
C GLY A 273 -15.88 -9.21 9.54
N ASP A 274 -15.47 -10.42 9.93
CA ASP A 274 -16.41 -11.43 10.40
C ASP A 274 -16.97 -11.07 11.78
N THR A 275 -18.15 -11.61 12.06
CA THR A 275 -18.78 -11.54 13.37
C THR A 275 -18.58 -12.86 14.11
N VAL A 276 -18.00 -12.80 15.29
CA VAL A 276 -17.92 -13.92 16.23
C VAL A 276 -19.16 -13.91 17.11
N VAL A 277 -19.85 -15.04 17.14
CA VAL A 277 -21.08 -15.25 17.91
C VAL A 277 -20.96 -16.50 18.78
N TYR A 278 -21.88 -16.69 19.74
CA TYR A 278 -21.95 -17.98 20.44
C TYR A 278 -22.35 -19.09 19.46
N ALA A 279 -21.83 -20.30 19.68
CA ALA A 279 -22.04 -21.45 18.79
C ALA A 279 -23.50 -21.67 18.37
N GLU A 280 -24.41 -21.57 19.34
CA GLU A 280 -25.84 -21.85 19.18
C GLU A 280 -26.69 -20.57 19.02
N ALA A 281 -26.08 -19.39 18.99
CA ALA A 281 -26.83 -18.14 18.87
C ALA A 281 -27.24 -17.88 17.42
N GLU A 282 -28.51 -17.53 17.23
CA GLU A 282 -29.05 -16.94 16.01
C GLU A 282 -29.16 -15.43 16.22
N VAL A 283 -28.23 -14.69 15.63
CA VAL A 283 -28.17 -13.23 15.69
C VAL A 283 -27.86 -12.68 14.30
N GLU A 284 -28.28 -11.45 14.05
CA GLU A 284 -27.86 -10.74 12.84
C GLU A 284 -26.38 -10.37 12.95
N PRO A 285 -25.58 -10.63 11.89
CA PRO A 285 -24.16 -10.32 11.88
C PRO A 285 -23.97 -8.81 11.87
N LEU A 286 -22.81 -8.38 12.34
CA LEU A 286 -22.39 -7.00 12.20
C LEU A 286 -22.08 -6.71 10.72
N PRO A 287 -22.19 -5.45 10.27
CA PRO A 287 -21.74 -5.04 8.94
C PRO A 287 -20.26 -5.42 8.80
N GLY A 288 -19.95 -6.37 7.92
CA GLY A 288 -18.59 -6.81 7.66
C GLY A 288 -17.83 -5.88 6.73
N TYR A 289 -16.55 -6.16 6.51
CA TYR A 289 -15.74 -5.42 5.54
C TYR A 289 -15.83 -6.01 4.14
N GLN A 290 -15.56 -5.18 3.14
CA GLN A 290 -15.36 -5.66 1.78
C GLN A 290 -14.02 -6.41 1.66
N PRO A 291 -13.97 -7.50 0.89
CA PRO A 291 -12.74 -8.23 0.68
C PRO A 291 -11.72 -7.37 -0.06
N LEU A 292 -10.49 -7.40 0.43
CA LEU A 292 -9.34 -6.73 -0.15
C LEU A 292 -9.03 -7.31 -1.53
N LYS A 293 -9.01 -6.46 -2.56
CA LYS A 293 -8.50 -6.82 -3.88
C LYS A 293 -7.15 -6.15 -4.11
N PRO A 294 -6.07 -6.92 -4.36
CA PRO A 294 -4.82 -6.34 -4.80
C PRO A 294 -5.02 -5.60 -6.12
N MET A 295 -4.43 -4.40 -6.22
CA MET A 295 -4.59 -3.51 -7.38
C MET A 295 -3.29 -3.39 -8.18
N VAL A 296 -2.15 -3.62 -7.53
CA VAL A 296 -0.80 -3.58 -8.12
C VAL A 296 -0.18 -4.96 -8.06
N PHE A 297 0.45 -5.40 -9.14
CA PHE A 297 1.04 -6.72 -9.25
C PHE A 297 2.47 -6.63 -9.78
N SER A 298 3.38 -7.44 -9.24
CA SER A 298 4.74 -7.58 -9.77
C SER A 298 5.26 -9.00 -9.54
N GLY A 299 6.00 -9.53 -10.51
CA GLY A 299 6.78 -10.74 -10.35
C GLY A 299 8.00 -10.50 -9.45
N LEU A 300 8.16 -11.34 -8.44
CA LEU A 300 9.31 -11.40 -7.54
C LEU A 300 10.09 -12.69 -7.80
N TYR A 301 11.38 -12.56 -8.11
CA TYR A 301 12.27 -13.67 -8.44
C TYR A 301 13.49 -13.63 -7.52
N PRO A 302 13.98 -14.75 -7.01
CA PRO A 302 15.20 -14.74 -6.22
C PRO A 302 16.40 -14.40 -7.12
N VAL A 303 17.35 -13.62 -6.61
CA VAL A 303 18.63 -13.35 -7.31
C VAL A 303 19.39 -14.66 -7.54
N ILE A 304 19.33 -15.56 -6.57
CA ILE A 304 19.94 -16.90 -6.60
C ILE A 304 18.83 -17.94 -6.81
N PRO A 305 18.81 -18.67 -7.94
CA PRO A 305 17.73 -19.62 -8.25
C PRO A 305 17.51 -20.71 -7.18
N GLU A 306 18.57 -21.09 -6.46
CA GLU A 306 18.51 -22.06 -5.36
C GLU A 306 17.73 -21.55 -4.13
N GLU A 307 17.50 -20.24 -4.01
CA GLU A 307 16.74 -19.62 -2.92
C GLU A 307 15.23 -19.56 -3.18
N TYR A 308 14.73 -20.14 -4.28
CA TYR A 308 13.30 -20.17 -4.59
C TYR A 308 12.44 -20.71 -3.43
N GLU A 309 12.89 -21.78 -2.77
CA GLU A 309 12.19 -22.36 -1.63
C GLU A 309 12.20 -21.43 -0.41
N VAL A 310 13.31 -20.70 -0.20
CA VAL A 310 13.43 -19.70 0.89
C VAL A 310 12.48 -18.53 0.62
N LEU A 311 12.43 -18.05 -0.62
CA LEU A 311 11.48 -17.02 -1.05
C LEU A 311 10.04 -17.48 -0.84
N ARG A 312 9.69 -18.70 -1.26
CA ARG A 312 8.35 -19.25 -1.06
C ARG A 312 7.95 -19.24 0.41
N ASP A 313 8.81 -19.77 1.27
CA ASP A 313 8.54 -19.87 2.70
C ASP A 313 8.46 -18.48 3.36
N ALA A 314 9.23 -17.50 2.87
CA ALA A 314 9.14 -16.11 3.30
C ALA A 314 7.81 -15.45 2.89
N LEU A 315 7.37 -15.64 1.63
CA LEU A 315 6.10 -15.15 1.12
C LEU A 315 4.90 -15.76 1.87
N GLU A 316 4.96 -17.06 2.18
CA GLU A 316 3.94 -17.74 2.97
C GLU A 316 3.83 -17.11 4.37
N ARG A 317 4.96 -16.86 5.04
CA ARG A 317 4.98 -16.19 6.36
C ARG A 317 4.52 -14.74 6.31
N LEU A 318 4.82 -14.02 5.24
CA LEU A 318 4.31 -12.66 5.03
C LEU A 318 2.79 -12.67 4.83
N LYS A 319 2.27 -13.57 4.00
CA LYS A 319 0.82 -13.74 3.75
C LYS A 319 0.04 -14.06 5.03
N LEU A 320 0.65 -14.77 5.98
CA LEU A 320 0.02 -15.06 7.28
C LEU A 320 -0.21 -13.80 8.13
N ASN A 321 0.51 -12.72 7.87
CA ASN A 321 0.37 -11.47 8.62
C ASN A 321 -0.24 -10.34 7.79
N ASP A 322 -0.30 -10.49 6.47
CA ASP A 322 -0.82 -9.47 5.57
C ASP A 322 -2.00 -10.03 4.75
N ALA A 323 -3.21 -9.64 5.16
CA ALA A 323 -4.43 -10.09 4.49
C ALA A 323 -4.51 -9.57 3.04
N ALA A 324 -3.90 -8.42 2.75
CA ALA A 324 -3.98 -7.76 1.46
C ALA A 324 -2.93 -8.26 0.45
N PHE A 325 -1.78 -8.71 0.94
CA PHE A 325 -0.76 -9.33 0.12
C PHE A 325 -1.27 -10.61 -0.53
N SER A 326 -0.93 -10.89 -1.78
CA SER A 326 -1.25 -12.18 -2.44
C SER A 326 -0.07 -12.64 -3.26
N TYR A 327 0.07 -13.94 -3.47
CA TYR A 327 1.12 -14.47 -4.32
C TYR A 327 0.68 -15.78 -4.98
N GLU A 328 1.19 -16.02 -6.19
CA GLU A 328 1.05 -17.27 -6.92
C GLU A 328 2.38 -17.65 -7.60
N PRO A 329 2.72 -18.94 -7.72
CA PRO A 329 3.94 -19.36 -8.41
C PRO A 329 3.94 -18.92 -9.88
N GLU A 330 5.05 -18.34 -10.32
CA GLU A 330 5.24 -17.87 -11.70
C GLU A 330 6.56 -18.41 -12.26
N THR A 331 6.62 -18.66 -13.56
CA THR A 331 7.88 -19.02 -14.24
C THR A 331 8.13 -18.08 -15.40
N SER A 332 9.29 -17.43 -15.36
CA SER A 332 9.79 -16.60 -16.45
C SER A 332 10.90 -17.34 -17.22
N PRO A 333 10.89 -17.38 -18.56
CA PRO A 333 12.01 -17.88 -19.34
C PRO A 333 13.33 -17.13 -19.09
N ALA A 334 13.25 -15.85 -18.68
CA ALA A 334 14.40 -15.01 -18.42
C ALA A 334 14.91 -15.09 -16.98
N LEU A 335 14.01 -15.09 -16.00
CA LEU A 335 14.34 -15.00 -14.57
C LEU A 335 14.20 -16.33 -13.83
N GLY A 336 13.64 -17.36 -14.47
CA GLY A 336 13.43 -18.67 -13.86
C GLY A 336 12.17 -18.73 -13.00
N PHE A 337 12.23 -19.47 -11.90
CA PHE A 337 11.10 -19.64 -10.98
C PHE A 337 10.99 -18.45 -10.03
N GLY A 338 9.78 -17.95 -9.85
CA GLY A 338 9.48 -16.85 -8.95
C GLY A 338 8.00 -16.86 -8.58
N PHE A 339 7.50 -15.70 -8.16
CA PHE A 339 6.12 -15.53 -7.71
C PHE A 339 5.53 -14.26 -8.26
N ARG A 340 4.33 -14.37 -8.82
CA ARG A 340 3.50 -13.22 -9.13
C ARG A 340 2.85 -12.74 -7.86
N CYS A 341 3.15 -11.52 -7.43
CA CYS A 341 2.69 -10.98 -6.15
C CYS A 341 1.76 -9.79 -6.36
N GLY A 342 0.67 -9.73 -5.58
CA GLY A 342 -0.31 -8.65 -5.57
C GLY A 342 -0.25 -7.81 -4.29
N PHE A 343 -0.36 -6.50 -4.44
CA PHE A 343 -0.24 -5.46 -3.43
C PHE A 343 -1.39 -4.46 -3.51
N LEU A 344 -1.59 -3.67 -2.44
CA LEU A 344 -2.58 -2.59 -2.42
C LEU A 344 -2.14 -1.38 -3.24
N GLY A 345 -0.84 -1.10 -3.23
CA GLY A 345 -0.22 0.01 -3.93
C GLY A 345 1.30 -0.13 -3.92
N LEU A 346 1.98 0.93 -4.36
CA LEU A 346 3.44 0.95 -4.49
C LEU A 346 4.16 0.92 -3.14
N LEU A 347 3.67 1.69 -2.15
CA LEU A 347 4.32 1.72 -0.84
C LEU A 347 4.21 0.36 -0.17
N HIS A 348 3.05 -0.29 -0.28
CA HIS A 348 2.88 -1.65 0.20
C HIS A 348 3.87 -2.62 -0.50
N MET A 349 4.05 -2.50 -1.82
CA MET A 349 5.05 -3.30 -2.53
C MET A 349 6.47 -3.04 -2.01
N GLU A 350 6.88 -1.79 -1.82
CA GLU A 350 8.20 -1.45 -1.28
C GLU A 350 8.43 -2.01 0.12
N ILE A 351 7.43 -1.90 0.99
CA ILE A 351 7.47 -2.46 2.35
C ILE A 351 7.68 -3.98 2.29
N VAL A 352 6.93 -4.69 1.45
CA VAL A 352 7.08 -6.15 1.31
C VAL A 352 8.47 -6.51 0.78
N GLN A 353 8.99 -5.79 -0.22
CA GLN A 353 10.34 -6.00 -0.74
C GLN A 353 11.40 -5.81 0.34
N GLU A 354 11.31 -4.74 1.11
CA GLU A 354 12.27 -4.42 2.17
C GLU A 354 12.19 -5.40 3.34
N ARG A 355 11.00 -5.92 3.66
CA ARG A 355 10.84 -7.00 4.65
C ARG A 355 11.45 -8.31 4.16
N LEU A 356 11.30 -8.68 2.89
CA LEU A 356 11.95 -9.86 2.30
C LEU A 356 13.48 -9.81 2.42
N ASP A 357 14.06 -8.65 2.11
CA ASP A 357 15.50 -8.42 2.21
C ASP A 357 15.98 -8.44 3.68
N ARG A 358 15.33 -7.69 4.57
CA ARG A 358 15.80 -7.51 5.96
C ARG A 358 15.43 -8.67 6.89
N GLU A 359 14.17 -9.10 6.88
CA GLU A 359 13.66 -10.11 7.83
C GLU A 359 14.01 -11.54 7.40
N TYR A 360 13.99 -11.79 6.09
CA TYR A 360 14.18 -13.14 5.53
C TYR A 360 15.52 -13.33 4.82
N GLN A 361 16.29 -12.26 4.62
CA GLN A 361 17.61 -12.28 3.97
C GLN A 361 17.56 -12.88 2.57
N VAL A 362 16.49 -12.59 1.82
CA VAL A 362 16.32 -13.03 0.44
C VAL A 362 16.46 -11.84 -0.49
N GLU A 363 17.53 -11.84 -1.29
CA GLU A 363 17.69 -10.84 -2.34
C GLU A 363 16.78 -11.19 -3.53
N ILE A 364 15.96 -10.21 -3.94
CA ILE A 364 14.96 -10.40 -5.00
C ILE A 364 15.16 -9.45 -6.17
N ILE A 365 14.80 -9.92 -7.36
CA ILE A 365 14.62 -9.16 -8.59
C ILE A 365 13.12 -8.96 -8.78
N THR A 366 12.71 -7.71 -8.99
CA THR A 366 11.31 -7.36 -9.22
C THR A 366 11.08 -6.96 -10.68
N THR A 367 9.94 -7.37 -11.23
CA THR A 367 9.51 -6.92 -12.57
C THR A 367 8.81 -5.57 -12.50
N LEU A 368 8.56 -4.95 -13.66
CA LEU A 368 7.75 -3.75 -13.75
C LEU A 368 6.36 -3.99 -13.11
N PRO A 369 5.93 -3.12 -12.19
CA PRO A 369 4.61 -3.23 -11.60
C PRO A 369 3.55 -3.06 -12.69
N ASN A 370 2.51 -3.88 -12.63
CA ASN A 370 1.37 -3.90 -13.51
C ASN A 370 0.08 -3.79 -12.69
N VAL A 371 -1.03 -3.56 -13.37
CA VAL A 371 -2.37 -3.53 -12.77
C VAL A 371 -3.20 -4.69 -13.30
N LEU A 372 -4.31 -4.99 -12.63
CA LEU A 372 -5.29 -5.95 -13.12
C LEU A 372 -6.07 -5.35 -14.31
N TYR A 373 -6.10 -6.04 -15.45
CA TYR A 373 -6.93 -5.67 -16.60
C TYR A 373 -8.07 -6.66 -16.76
N GLU A 374 -9.23 -6.18 -17.22
CA GLU A 374 -10.35 -7.04 -17.62
C GLU A 374 -10.40 -7.12 -19.15
N ILE A 375 -10.29 -8.33 -19.70
CA ILE A 375 -10.34 -8.58 -21.14
C ILE A 375 -11.70 -9.13 -21.49
N LEU A 376 -12.46 -8.38 -22.29
CA LEU A 376 -13.66 -8.91 -22.93
C LEU A 376 -13.24 -9.58 -24.24
N THR A 377 -13.43 -10.90 -24.31
CA THR A 377 -13.22 -11.67 -25.54
C THR A 377 -14.38 -11.49 -26.50
N LYS A 378 -14.15 -11.77 -27.79
CA LYS A 378 -15.21 -11.74 -28.82
C LYS A 378 -16.31 -12.78 -28.59
N ASP A 379 -16.02 -13.81 -27.80
CA ASP A 379 -16.99 -14.82 -27.40
C ASP A 379 -17.86 -14.36 -26.21
N GLY A 380 -17.58 -13.18 -25.65
CA GLY A 380 -18.33 -12.56 -24.55
C GLY A 380 -17.85 -12.97 -23.16
N GLU A 381 -16.76 -13.72 -23.05
CA GLU A 381 -16.13 -14.07 -21.78
C GLU A 381 -15.25 -12.92 -21.27
N LEU A 382 -15.33 -12.64 -19.97
CA LEU A 382 -14.55 -11.64 -19.28
C LEU A 382 -13.44 -12.34 -18.49
N ILE A 383 -12.18 -11.98 -18.79
CA ILE A 383 -10.98 -12.62 -18.25
C ILE A 383 -10.15 -11.57 -17.53
N ASP A 384 -9.80 -11.84 -16.27
CA ASP A 384 -8.88 -11.02 -15.51
C ASP A 384 -7.44 -11.37 -15.91
N VAL A 385 -6.66 -10.35 -16.27
CA VAL A 385 -5.27 -10.46 -16.71
C VAL A 385 -4.41 -9.48 -15.90
N ASP A 386 -3.59 -10.01 -15.01
CA ASP A 386 -2.59 -9.25 -14.29
C ASP A 386 -1.22 -9.34 -14.99
N ASN A 387 -0.89 -10.49 -15.57
CA ASN A 387 0.35 -10.73 -16.29
C ASN A 387 0.22 -10.44 -17.79
N PRO A 388 1.01 -9.51 -18.35
CA PRO A 388 1.00 -9.22 -19.79
C PRO A 388 1.21 -10.44 -20.69
N SER A 389 1.91 -11.46 -20.18
CA SER A 389 2.17 -12.71 -20.91
C SER A 389 0.91 -13.54 -21.13
N LEU A 390 -0.08 -13.43 -20.24
CA LEU A 390 -1.36 -14.14 -20.30
C LEU A 390 -2.40 -13.44 -21.19
N LEU A 391 -2.07 -12.26 -21.73
CA LEU A 391 -2.97 -11.54 -22.62
C LEU A 391 -3.31 -12.40 -23.87
N PRO A 392 -4.60 -12.62 -24.17
CA PRO A 392 -5.01 -13.38 -25.34
C PRO A 392 -4.48 -12.79 -26.66
N PRO A 393 -4.43 -13.58 -27.74
CA PRO A 393 -4.12 -13.06 -29.07
C PRO A 393 -5.06 -11.91 -29.44
N ALA A 394 -4.54 -10.83 -30.01
CA ALA A 394 -5.32 -9.64 -30.37
C ALA A 394 -6.52 -9.91 -31.32
N ALA A 395 -6.55 -11.06 -31.98
CA ALA A 395 -7.67 -11.48 -32.81
C ALA A 395 -8.90 -11.94 -32.01
N GLU A 396 -8.72 -12.38 -30.77
CA GLU A 396 -9.76 -12.89 -29.87
C GLU A 396 -10.28 -11.82 -28.91
N ILE A 397 -9.55 -10.71 -28.76
CA ILE A 397 -9.92 -9.58 -27.91
C ILE A 397 -10.97 -8.70 -28.60
N ASP A 398 -12.03 -8.37 -27.87
CA ASP A 398 -12.99 -7.32 -28.24
C ASP A 398 -12.59 -5.99 -27.57
N GLU A 399 -12.52 -5.97 -26.23
CA GLU A 399 -12.16 -4.81 -25.44
C GLU A 399 -11.12 -5.15 -24.35
N VAL A 400 -10.22 -4.20 -24.07
CA VAL A 400 -9.31 -4.25 -22.91
C VAL A 400 -9.75 -3.15 -21.96
N ARG A 401 -10.11 -3.51 -20.73
CA ARG A 401 -10.53 -2.57 -19.69
C ARG A 401 -9.45 -2.42 -18.64
N GLU A 402 -9.18 -1.19 -18.26
CA GLU A 402 -8.23 -0.82 -17.22
C GLU A 402 -8.93 -0.18 -16.02
N PRO A 403 -8.35 -0.31 -14.81
CA PRO A 403 -8.88 0.30 -13.60
C PRO A 403 -8.70 1.81 -13.65
N ILE A 404 -9.80 2.53 -13.48
CA ILE A 404 -9.85 3.98 -13.35
C ILE A 404 -10.00 4.33 -11.88
N LEU A 405 -9.22 5.31 -11.45
CA LEU A 405 -9.25 5.89 -10.13
C LEU A 405 -9.93 7.25 -10.17
N ALA A 406 -10.72 7.56 -9.14
CA ALA A 406 -11.06 8.93 -8.79
C ALA A 406 -9.92 9.47 -7.91
N VAL A 407 -9.21 10.47 -8.43
CA VAL A 407 -8.01 11.06 -7.85
C VAL A 407 -8.34 12.44 -7.31
N GLN A 408 -7.91 12.72 -6.08
CA GLN A 408 -7.94 14.05 -5.47
C GLN A 408 -6.51 14.52 -5.20
N ILE A 409 -6.15 15.68 -5.73
CA ILE A 409 -4.85 16.31 -5.49
C ILE A 409 -5.07 17.66 -4.84
N LEU A 410 -4.66 17.79 -3.58
CA LEU A 410 -4.60 19.09 -2.95
C LEU A 410 -3.27 19.74 -3.33
N VAL A 411 -3.34 20.97 -3.82
CA VAL A 411 -2.17 21.69 -4.30
C VAL A 411 -2.30 23.20 -4.03
N PRO A 412 -1.19 23.89 -3.69
CA PRO A 412 -1.17 25.35 -3.67
C PRO A 412 -1.45 25.94 -5.05
N ARG A 413 -2.10 27.11 -5.08
CA ARG A 413 -2.54 27.79 -6.30
C ARG A 413 -1.42 27.98 -7.33
N ASP A 414 -0.21 28.24 -6.86
CA ASP A 414 0.96 28.50 -7.70
C ASP A 414 1.39 27.27 -8.54
N TYR A 415 1.07 26.05 -8.08
CA TYR A 415 1.48 24.81 -8.74
C TYR A 415 0.36 24.12 -9.54
N ILE A 416 -0.89 24.64 -9.49
CA ILE A 416 -2.04 24.06 -10.19
C ILE A 416 -1.72 23.78 -11.67
N GLY A 417 -1.12 24.74 -12.38
CA GLY A 417 -0.81 24.58 -13.80
C GLY A 417 0.16 23.42 -14.10
N ALA A 418 1.16 23.24 -13.25
CA ALA A 418 2.13 22.15 -13.39
C ALA A 418 1.51 20.79 -13.08
N VAL A 419 0.68 20.72 -12.03
CA VAL A 419 -0.04 19.50 -11.64
C VAL A 419 -1.08 19.11 -12.69
N MET A 420 -1.88 20.06 -13.20
CA MET A 420 -2.84 19.80 -14.27
C MET A 420 -2.15 19.22 -15.52
N LYS A 421 -0.98 19.74 -15.87
CA LYS A 421 -0.20 19.23 -17.00
C LYS A 421 0.21 17.77 -16.77
N ILE A 422 0.78 17.43 -15.61
CA ILE A 422 1.18 16.04 -15.31
C ILE A 422 -0.03 15.10 -15.34
N CYS A 423 -1.15 15.48 -14.75
CA CYS A 423 -2.36 14.67 -14.77
C CYS A 423 -2.82 14.42 -16.21
N THR A 424 -2.82 15.46 -17.04
CA THR A 424 -3.19 15.36 -18.47
C THR A 424 -2.22 14.48 -19.26
N ASP A 425 -0.90 14.66 -19.08
CA ASP A 425 0.14 13.83 -19.72
C ASP A 425 -0.01 12.34 -19.32
N ARG A 426 -0.60 12.07 -18.16
CA ARG A 426 -0.92 10.75 -17.60
C ARG A 426 -2.35 10.29 -17.90
N ARG A 427 -2.98 10.83 -18.95
CA ARG A 427 -4.33 10.48 -19.42
C ARG A 427 -5.44 10.78 -18.39
N GLY A 428 -5.18 11.67 -17.45
CA GLY A 428 -6.15 12.10 -16.47
C GLY A 428 -7.24 12.97 -17.09
N SER A 429 -8.48 12.60 -16.82
CA SER A 429 -9.67 13.36 -17.21
C SER A 429 -10.05 14.30 -16.07
N TYR A 430 -9.87 15.60 -16.29
CA TYR A 430 -10.24 16.62 -15.30
C TYR A 430 -11.76 16.59 -15.00
N ARG A 431 -12.12 16.63 -13.72
CA ARG A 431 -13.51 16.67 -13.27
C ARG A 431 -13.89 18.03 -12.70
N ASN A 432 -13.25 18.45 -11.62
CA ASN A 432 -13.53 19.73 -10.99
C ASN A 432 -12.31 20.29 -10.24
N THR A 433 -12.43 21.54 -9.80
CA THR A 433 -11.50 22.22 -8.90
C THR A 433 -12.32 22.85 -7.80
N GLU A 434 -11.99 22.55 -6.55
CA GLU A 434 -12.60 23.13 -5.37
C GLU A 434 -11.55 23.92 -4.60
N TYR A 435 -11.82 25.20 -4.34
CA TYR A 435 -10.89 26.04 -3.58
C TYR A 435 -11.22 25.90 -2.09
N LEU A 436 -10.30 25.32 -1.32
CA LEU A 436 -10.42 25.27 0.15
C LEU A 436 -10.28 26.68 0.73
N ASP A 437 -9.31 27.43 0.22
CA ASP A 437 -9.05 28.80 0.64
C ASP A 437 -8.49 29.63 -0.53
N GLY A 438 -8.05 30.88 -0.26
CA GLY A 438 -7.45 31.74 -1.28
C GLY A 438 -6.09 31.25 -1.84
N SER A 439 -5.49 30.23 -1.22
CA SER A 439 -4.13 29.76 -1.44
C SER A 439 -4.03 28.31 -1.95
N ARG A 440 -5.03 27.46 -1.73
CA ARG A 440 -5.03 26.03 -2.09
C ARG A 440 -6.28 25.61 -2.84
N ALA A 441 -6.14 24.59 -3.66
CA ALA A 441 -7.25 23.97 -4.37
C ALA A 441 -7.12 22.44 -4.38
N ILE A 442 -8.25 21.76 -4.27
CA ILE A 442 -8.40 20.33 -4.55
C ILE A 442 -8.74 20.20 -6.03
N LEU A 443 -7.90 19.48 -6.76
CA LEU A 443 -8.14 19.11 -8.15
C LEU A 443 -8.63 17.67 -8.20
N SER A 444 -9.80 17.44 -8.79
CA SER A 444 -10.33 16.09 -8.99
C SER A 444 -10.13 15.63 -10.43
N PHE A 445 -9.57 14.44 -10.58
CA PHE A 445 -9.32 13.79 -11.86
C PHE A 445 -9.85 12.36 -11.85
N GLU A 446 -10.14 11.84 -13.02
CA GLU A 446 -10.20 10.40 -13.23
C GLU A 446 -8.97 9.93 -13.98
N MET A 447 -8.22 9.00 -13.42
CA MET A 447 -6.93 8.58 -13.94
C MET A 447 -6.81 7.06 -13.99
N PRO A 448 -6.25 6.48 -15.06
CA PRO A 448 -5.94 5.06 -15.08
C PRO A 448 -4.87 4.71 -14.04
N LEU A 449 -5.10 3.67 -13.23
CA LEU A 449 -4.16 3.24 -12.19
C LEU A 449 -2.78 2.89 -12.77
N ALA A 450 -2.72 2.31 -13.97
CA ALA A 450 -1.46 1.99 -14.65
C ALA A 450 -0.54 3.22 -14.87
N GLU A 451 -1.13 4.41 -14.99
CA GLU A 451 -0.38 5.68 -15.13
C GLU A 451 0.02 6.28 -13.79
N VAL A 452 -0.67 5.92 -12.71
CA VAL A 452 -0.40 6.36 -11.34
C VAL A 452 0.71 5.51 -10.70
N VAL A 453 0.68 4.19 -10.95
CA VAL A 453 1.65 3.22 -10.39
C VAL A 453 3.08 3.45 -10.90
N ILE A 454 3.27 4.18 -12.00
CA ILE A 454 4.61 4.42 -12.57
C ILE A 454 4.98 5.89 -12.41
N ASP A 455 5.81 6.20 -11.39
CA ASP A 455 6.50 7.50 -11.25
C ASP A 455 5.55 8.72 -11.21
N PHE A 456 4.29 8.53 -10.81
CA PHE A 456 3.35 9.64 -10.69
C PHE A 456 3.60 10.45 -9.43
N TYR A 457 3.74 9.76 -8.29
CA TYR A 457 3.90 10.38 -6.99
C TYR A 457 5.19 11.22 -6.89
N ASP A 458 6.31 10.67 -7.35
CA ASP A 458 7.61 11.36 -7.36
C ASP A 458 7.58 12.61 -8.23
N ARG A 459 6.97 12.53 -9.42
CA ARG A 459 6.78 13.70 -10.29
C ARG A 459 5.86 14.74 -9.68
N LEU A 460 4.77 14.32 -9.06
CA LEU A 460 3.84 15.21 -8.38
C LEU A 460 4.54 15.97 -7.25
N LYS A 461 5.31 15.27 -6.41
CA LYS A 461 6.12 15.88 -5.35
C LYS A 461 7.20 16.80 -5.93
N SER A 462 7.88 16.40 -7.00
CA SER A 462 8.90 17.23 -7.66
C SER A 462 8.34 18.56 -8.17
N VAL A 463 7.23 18.55 -8.93
CA VAL A 463 6.66 19.79 -9.49
C VAL A 463 6.01 20.70 -8.46
N SER A 464 5.52 20.11 -7.36
CA SER A 464 4.89 20.84 -6.27
C SER A 464 5.88 21.20 -5.17
N ARG A 465 7.17 20.86 -5.31
CA ARG A 465 8.18 20.97 -4.24
C ARG A 465 7.78 20.27 -2.94
N GLY A 466 7.01 19.21 -3.05
CA GLY A 466 6.50 18.43 -1.93
C GLY A 466 5.16 18.89 -1.37
N TYR A 467 4.67 20.07 -1.78
CA TYR A 467 3.45 20.68 -1.24
C TYR A 467 2.15 20.08 -1.76
N ALA A 468 2.17 19.26 -2.81
CA ALA A 468 0.99 18.55 -3.23
C ALA A 468 0.80 17.29 -2.40
N SER A 469 -0.43 17.06 -1.94
CA SER A 469 -0.88 15.79 -1.38
C SER A 469 -1.85 15.12 -2.35
N PHE A 470 -1.86 13.78 -2.31
CA PHE A 470 -2.50 12.93 -3.31
C PHE A 470 -3.27 11.83 -2.60
N ASP A 471 -4.52 11.66 -3.02
CA ASP A 471 -5.44 10.62 -2.56
C ASP A 471 -6.21 10.05 -3.75
N TYR A 472 -6.61 8.78 -3.65
CA TYR A 472 -7.33 8.11 -4.73
C TYR A 472 -8.25 7.00 -4.21
N GLU A 473 -9.37 6.80 -4.90
CA GLU A 473 -10.24 5.64 -4.75
C GLU A 473 -10.44 4.92 -6.09
N HIS A 474 -10.70 3.62 -6.05
CA HIS A 474 -11.10 2.89 -7.25
C HIS A 474 -12.51 3.31 -7.68
N LEU A 475 -12.66 3.71 -8.94
CA LEU A 475 -13.93 4.14 -9.49
C LEU A 475 -14.62 3.03 -10.29
N GLU A 476 -13.98 2.55 -11.35
CA GLU A 476 -14.55 1.53 -12.25
C GLU A 476 -13.48 0.90 -13.16
N MET A 477 -13.86 -0.17 -13.87
CA MET A 477 -13.12 -0.72 -15.00
C MET A 477 -13.62 -0.10 -16.31
N ARG A 478 -12.72 0.51 -17.09
CA ARG A 478 -13.09 1.24 -18.31
C ARG A 478 -12.30 0.77 -19.52
N ALA A 479 -12.97 0.62 -20.67
CA ALA A 479 -12.32 0.26 -21.92
C ALA A 479 -11.29 1.32 -22.35
N GLY A 480 -10.07 0.86 -22.67
CA GLY A 480 -8.94 1.71 -23.06
C GLY A 480 -8.29 1.25 -24.37
N LEU A 481 -7.63 2.18 -25.08
CA LEU A 481 -6.86 1.87 -26.29
C LEU A 481 -5.48 1.31 -25.95
N LEU A 482 -5.48 0.11 -25.38
CA LEU A 482 -4.30 -0.54 -24.85
C LEU A 482 -3.70 -1.52 -25.87
N SER A 483 -2.40 -1.72 -25.75
CA SER A 483 -1.60 -2.66 -26.53
C SER A 483 -0.52 -3.27 -25.66
N ARG A 484 -0.23 -4.55 -25.88
CA ARG A 484 0.94 -5.20 -25.32
C ARG A 484 2.20 -4.74 -26.06
N LEU A 485 3.16 -4.23 -25.30
CA LEU A 485 4.50 -3.88 -25.74
C LEU A 485 5.47 -4.94 -25.22
N ASP A 486 6.06 -5.69 -26.14
CA ASP A 486 7.09 -6.70 -25.84
C ASP A 486 8.47 -6.13 -26.15
N ILE A 487 9.46 -6.53 -25.35
CA ILE A 487 10.88 -6.31 -25.66
C ILE A 487 11.48 -7.62 -26.16
N MET A 488 12.12 -7.58 -27.32
CA MET A 488 12.77 -8.72 -27.95
C MET A 488 14.28 -8.53 -27.97
N ILE A 489 15.05 -9.53 -27.55
CA ILE A 489 16.51 -9.53 -27.65
C ILE A 489 16.91 -10.67 -28.58
N ASN A 490 17.56 -10.32 -29.70
CA ASN A 490 17.89 -11.23 -30.80
C ASN A 490 16.70 -12.04 -31.35
N GLY A 491 15.48 -11.53 -31.17
CA GLY A 491 14.24 -12.19 -31.61
C GLY A 491 13.61 -13.09 -30.56
N GLU A 492 14.20 -13.23 -29.39
CA GLU A 492 13.59 -13.91 -28.24
C GLU A 492 12.85 -12.87 -27.38
N PRO A 493 11.57 -13.10 -27.02
CA PRO A 493 10.80 -12.19 -26.18
C PRO A 493 11.30 -12.22 -24.74
N MET A 494 11.32 -11.04 -24.13
CA MET A 494 11.60 -10.81 -22.71
C MET A 494 10.27 -10.49 -22.02
N ASP A 495 9.61 -11.54 -21.55
CA ASP A 495 8.38 -11.51 -20.77
C ASP A 495 8.48 -10.57 -19.55
N ALA A 496 9.59 -10.63 -18.81
CA ALA A 496 9.84 -9.79 -17.63
C ALA A 496 9.88 -8.28 -17.91
N LEU A 497 10.02 -7.87 -19.18
CA LEU A 497 10.02 -6.48 -19.63
C LEU A 497 8.78 -6.12 -20.46
N SER A 498 7.83 -7.05 -20.59
CA SER A 498 6.61 -6.85 -21.35
C SER A 498 5.60 -6.08 -20.51
N VAL A 499 4.90 -5.14 -21.12
CA VAL A 499 3.92 -4.27 -20.44
C VAL A 499 2.68 -4.05 -21.28
N ILE A 500 1.54 -3.87 -20.62
CA ILE A 500 0.32 -3.37 -21.27
C ILE A 500 0.35 -1.85 -21.16
N ILE A 501 0.30 -1.16 -22.29
CA ILE A 501 0.46 0.29 -22.37
C ILE A 501 -0.53 0.91 -23.36
N HIS A 502 -0.87 2.18 -23.15
CA HIS A 502 -1.66 2.95 -24.11
C HIS A 502 -0.92 3.07 -25.45
N ARG A 503 -1.67 2.90 -26.56
CA ARG A 503 -1.12 2.88 -27.93
C ARG A 503 -0.25 4.10 -28.26
N ASP A 504 -0.67 5.28 -27.80
CA ASP A 504 0.04 6.53 -28.10
C ASP A 504 1.41 6.62 -27.41
N LYS A 505 1.58 5.97 -26.25
CA LYS A 505 2.83 5.97 -25.48
C LYS A 505 3.77 4.82 -25.86
N ALA A 506 3.26 3.77 -26.52
CA ALA A 506 4.02 2.56 -26.82
C ALA A 506 5.34 2.84 -27.57
N TYR A 507 5.34 3.77 -28.53
CA TYR A 507 6.55 4.09 -29.31
C TYR A 507 7.63 4.77 -28.46
N GLU A 508 7.27 5.80 -27.71
CA GLU A 508 8.20 6.55 -26.87
C GLU A 508 8.79 5.64 -25.79
N TRP A 509 7.94 4.92 -25.07
CA TRP A 509 8.35 3.97 -24.03
C TRP A 509 9.26 2.88 -24.59
N GLY A 510 8.84 2.22 -25.67
CA GLY A 510 9.63 1.16 -26.31
C GLY A 510 10.99 1.65 -26.79
N ARG A 511 11.07 2.89 -27.30
CA ARG A 511 12.34 3.50 -27.73
C ARG A 511 13.26 3.81 -26.55
N GLN A 512 12.73 4.43 -25.50
CA GLN A 512 13.51 4.75 -24.30
C GLN A 512 14.06 3.46 -23.67
N LEU A 513 13.23 2.43 -23.53
CA LEU A 513 13.62 1.15 -22.92
C LEU A 513 14.69 0.45 -23.77
N CYS A 514 14.52 0.39 -25.10
CA CYS A 514 15.53 -0.14 -26.01
C CYS A 514 16.87 0.61 -25.91
N THR A 515 16.83 1.94 -25.72
CA THR A 515 18.03 2.78 -25.60
C THR A 515 18.76 2.49 -24.30
N LYS A 516 18.04 2.41 -23.18
CA LYS A 516 18.61 2.11 -21.86
C LYS A 516 19.20 0.71 -21.80
N LEU A 517 18.51 -0.28 -22.35
CA LEU A 517 19.02 -1.65 -22.46
C LEU A 517 20.30 -1.74 -23.31
N LYS A 518 20.43 -0.93 -24.37
CA LYS A 518 21.66 -0.89 -25.17
C LYS A 518 22.86 -0.35 -24.41
N GLU A 519 22.66 0.55 -23.45
CA GLU A 519 23.72 1.09 -22.61
C GLU A 519 24.19 0.08 -21.56
N LEU A 520 23.26 -0.71 -21.03
CA LEU A 520 23.52 -1.66 -19.94
C LEU A 520 23.96 -3.05 -20.42
N ILE A 521 23.46 -3.51 -21.56
CA ILE A 521 23.84 -4.81 -22.10
C ILE A 521 25.31 -4.76 -22.56
N PRO A 522 26.18 -5.61 -22.01
CA PRO A 522 27.60 -5.60 -22.35
C PRO A 522 27.78 -6.00 -23.82
N ARG A 523 28.81 -5.42 -24.45
CA ARG A 523 29.15 -5.76 -25.84
C ARG A 523 29.52 -7.23 -25.94
N GLN A 524 29.01 -7.88 -26.97
CA GLN A 524 29.31 -9.27 -27.28
C GLN A 524 30.23 -9.40 -28.51
N MET A 525 30.73 -10.60 -28.80
CA MET A 525 31.50 -10.87 -30.03
C MET A 525 30.63 -10.83 -31.29
N PHE A 526 29.31 -10.96 -31.12
CA PHE A 526 28.27 -10.85 -32.13
C PHE A 526 27.37 -9.64 -31.83
N GLU A 527 26.61 -9.19 -32.83
CA GLU A 527 25.69 -8.06 -32.66
C GLU A 527 24.51 -8.49 -31.79
N VAL A 528 24.13 -7.66 -30.81
CA VAL A 528 22.91 -7.87 -30.04
C VAL A 528 21.87 -6.87 -30.54
N VAL A 529 20.74 -7.37 -31.00
CA VAL A 529 19.62 -6.56 -31.49
C VAL A 529 18.56 -6.51 -30.42
N ILE A 530 18.17 -5.30 -30.01
CA ILE A 530 17.12 -5.04 -29.03
C ILE A 530 15.95 -4.40 -29.78
N GLN A 531 14.74 -4.91 -29.60
CA GLN A 531 13.57 -4.44 -30.34
C GLN A 531 12.38 -4.26 -29.40
N GLY A 532 11.63 -3.18 -29.56
CA GLY A 532 10.30 -3.04 -28.99
C GLY A 532 9.26 -3.39 -30.04
N THR A 533 8.33 -4.28 -29.70
CA THR A 533 7.29 -4.78 -30.61
C THR A 533 5.90 -4.60 -30.03
N VAL A 534 4.95 -4.24 -30.88
CA VAL A 534 3.51 -4.30 -30.57
C VAL A 534 2.89 -5.31 -31.53
N GLY A 535 2.52 -6.47 -30.99
CA GLY A 535 2.22 -7.65 -31.80
C GLY A 535 3.40 -8.01 -32.71
N SER A 536 3.17 -8.18 -34.00
CA SER A 536 4.23 -8.50 -34.97
C SER A 536 5.04 -7.29 -35.47
N LYS A 537 4.65 -6.06 -35.11
CA LYS A 537 5.26 -4.84 -35.64
C LYS A 537 6.38 -4.36 -34.72
N VAL A 538 7.59 -4.25 -35.27
CA VAL A 538 8.72 -3.59 -34.60
C VAL A 538 8.51 -2.09 -34.63
N ILE A 539 8.37 -1.46 -33.46
CA ILE A 539 8.19 -0.02 -33.31
C ILE A 539 9.49 0.69 -32.92
N ALA A 540 10.38 0.01 -32.19
CA ALA A 540 11.68 0.53 -31.78
C ALA A 540 12.77 -0.53 -32.02
N ARG A 541 13.98 -0.10 -32.38
CA ARG A 541 15.11 -1.01 -32.61
C ARG A 541 16.42 -0.34 -32.27
N GLU A 542 17.18 -0.98 -31.39
CA GLU A 542 18.53 -0.59 -31.01
C GLU A 542 19.52 -1.75 -31.24
N VAL A 543 20.79 -1.43 -31.40
CA VAL A 543 21.84 -2.43 -31.68
C VAL A 543 23.08 -2.16 -30.82
N VAL A 544 23.45 -3.15 -30.02
CA VAL A 544 24.75 -3.18 -29.32
C VAL A 544 25.81 -3.66 -30.31
N LYS A 545 26.77 -2.79 -30.60
CA LYS A 545 27.83 -3.08 -31.58
C LYS A 545 28.73 -4.21 -31.08
N PRO A 546 29.03 -5.20 -31.94
CA PRO A 546 29.91 -6.29 -31.56
C PRO A 546 31.36 -5.82 -31.39
N PHE A 547 32.10 -6.49 -30.52
CA PHE A 547 33.57 -6.40 -30.51
C PHE A 547 34.13 -6.74 -31.89
N ARG A 548 35.11 -5.94 -32.35
CA ARG A 548 35.75 -6.15 -33.65
C ARG A 548 37.26 -6.13 -33.50
N LYS A 549 37.86 -7.30 -33.69
CA LYS A 549 39.31 -7.41 -33.90
C LYS A 549 39.68 -6.83 -35.27
N ASN A 550 40.71 -5.99 -35.33
CA ASN A 550 41.28 -5.54 -36.59
C ASN A 550 42.08 -6.68 -37.25
N VAL A 551 41.39 -7.56 -37.98
CA VAL A 551 41.98 -8.73 -38.65
C VAL A 551 42.95 -8.35 -39.78
N THR A 552 42.86 -7.11 -40.29
CA THR A 552 43.70 -6.58 -41.36
C THR A 552 44.95 -5.85 -40.87
N ALA A 553 45.16 -5.72 -39.56
CA ALA A 553 46.26 -4.93 -38.99
C ALA A 553 47.67 -5.39 -39.45
N LYS A 554 47.84 -6.69 -39.74
CA LYS A 554 49.10 -7.27 -40.24
C LYS A 554 49.16 -7.43 -41.76
N CYS A 555 48.21 -6.85 -42.50
CA CYS A 555 48.15 -6.89 -43.96
C CYS A 555 48.77 -5.61 -44.56
N TYR A 556 50.11 -5.54 -44.54
CA TYR A 556 50.88 -4.38 -45.02
C TYR A 556 50.97 -4.26 -46.56
N GLY A 557 50.53 -5.28 -47.31
CA GLY A 557 50.53 -5.29 -48.77
C GLY A 557 49.25 -4.76 -49.43
N GLY A 558 49.33 -4.47 -50.73
CA GLY A 558 48.22 -4.00 -51.58
C GLY A 558 47.22 -5.09 -52.01
N ASP A 559 47.46 -6.36 -51.66
CA ASP A 559 46.61 -7.48 -52.07
C ASP A 559 45.25 -7.47 -51.35
N VAL A 560 44.22 -7.09 -52.10
CA VAL A 560 42.83 -7.01 -51.64
C VAL A 560 42.26 -8.40 -51.31
N THR A 561 42.73 -9.46 -51.96
CA THR A 561 42.18 -10.82 -51.80
C THR A 561 42.47 -11.37 -50.40
N ARG A 562 43.68 -11.14 -49.86
CA ARG A 562 44.06 -11.50 -48.50
C ARG A 562 43.24 -10.77 -47.44
N LYS A 563 42.97 -9.48 -47.65
CA LYS A 563 42.10 -8.68 -46.76
C LYS A 563 40.66 -9.20 -46.78
N ARG A 564 40.10 -9.50 -47.98
CA ARG A 564 38.75 -10.08 -48.13
C ARG A 564 38.60 -11.41 -47.41
N LYS A 565 39.54 -12.35 -47.59
CA LYS A 565 39.50 -13.67 -46.94
C LYS A 565 39.45 -13.60 -45.41
N LEU A 566 40.18 -12.67 -44.80
CA LEU A 566 40.17 -12.46 -43.35
C LEU A 566 38.87 -11.82 -42.86
N LEU A 567 38.30 -10.89 -43.64
CA LEU A 567 37.00 -10.28 -43.34
C LEU A 567 35.85 -11.29 -43.47
N GLU A 568 35.87 -12.15 -44.49
CA GLU A 568 34.89 -13.22 -44.68
C GLU A 568 34.91 -14.22 -43.52
N ARG A 569 36.09 -14.69 -43.12
CA ARG A 569 36.24 -15.56 -41.93
C ARG A 569 35.71 -14.90 -40.65
N GLN A 570 35.99 -13.62 -40.45
CA GLN A 570 35.46 -12.87 -39.31
C GLN A 570 33.92 -12.76 -39.37
N LYS A 571 33.35 -12.54 -40.57
CA LYS A 571 31.90 -12.45 -40.78
C LYS A 571 31.20 -13.78 -40.49
N GLU A 572 31.73 -14.90 -41.01
CA GLU A 572 31.20 -16.24 -40.76
C GLU A 572 31.28 -16.62 -39.28
N GLY A 573 32.43 -16.35 -38.62
CA GLY A 573 32.59 -16.58 -37.19
C GLY A 573 31.56 -15.83 -36.36
N LYS A 574 31.30 -14.55 -36.68
CA LYS A 574 30.25 -13.76 -36.02
C LYS A 574 28.84 -14.28 -36.28
N LYS A 575 28.54 -14.72 -37.51
CA LYS A 575 27.24 -15.32 -37.85
C LYS A 575 26.99 -16.59 -37.05
N ARG A 576 28.01 -17.45 -36.92
CA ARG A 576 27.93 -18.67 -36.09
C ARG A 576 27.76 -18.32 -34.62
N MET A 577 28.52 -17.36 -34.09
CA MET A 577 28.37 -16.92 -32.70
C MET A 577 26.99 -16.34 -32.42
N LYS A 578 26.37 -15.62 -33.37
CA LYS A 578 25.01 -15.10 -33.22
C LYS A 578 23.94 -16.19 -33.12
N GLN A 579 24.11 -17.32 -33.82
CA GLN A 579 23.11 -18.41 -33.80
C GLN A 579 23.09 -19.21 -32.50
N PHE A 580 24.23 -19.30 -31.80
CA PHE A 580 24.37 -20.12 -30.58
C PHE A 580 24.62 -19.28 -29.33
N GLY A 581 24.89 -17.98 -29.47
CA GLY A 581 25.21 -17.09 -28.37
C GLY A 581 23.96 -16.63 -27.65
N LYS A 582 23.75 -17.12 -26.43
CA LYS A 582 22.80 -16.54 -25.50
C LYS A 582 23.37 -15.22 -24.97
N VAL A 583 22.51 -14.21 -24.83
CA VAL A 583 22.88 -12.93 -24.23
C VAL A 583 22.41 -12.98 -22.80
N GLU A 584 23.36 -12.98 -21.87
CA GLU A 584 23.06 -12.83 -20.45
C GLU A 584 22.82 -11.34 -20.16
N ILE A 585 21.66 -11.03 -19.59
CA ILE A 585 21.23 -9.67 -19.33
C ILE A 585 21.60 -9.35 -17.88
N PRO A 586 22.39 -8.30 -17.62
CA PRO A 586 22.71 -7.89 -16.27
C PRO A 586 21.43 -7.55 -15.48
N GLN A 587 21.40 -7.88 -14.20
CA GLN A 587 20.28 -7.53 -13.31
C GLN A 587 20.03 -6.02 -13.27
N GLU A 588 21.10 -5.22 -13.34
CA GLU A 588 21.03 -3.76 -13.46
C GLU A 588 20.17 -3.28 -14.63
N ALA A 589 20.07 -4.06 -15.71
CA ALA A 589 19.24 -3.74 -16.87
C ALA A 589 17.74 -3.83 -16.56
N PHE A 590 17.33 -4.77 -15.69
CA PHE A 590 15.94 -4.89 -15.22
C PHE A 590 15.61 -3.78 -14.22
N LEU A 591 16.50 -3.51 -13.26
CA LEU A 591 16.35 -2.41 -12.30
C LEU A 591 16.31 -1.02 -12.97
N ALA A 592 17.08 -0.84 -14.05
CA ALA A 592 17.08 0.39 -14.81
C ALA A 592 15.78 0.59 -15.61
N ALA A 593 15.12 -0.48 -16.04
CA ALA A 593 13.81 -0.42 -16.68
C ALA A 593 12.73 0.08 -15.71
N LEU A 594 12.81 -0.31 -14.43
CA LEU A 594 11.97 0.20 -13.35
C LEU A 594 12.18 1.69 -13.07
N LYS A 595 13.44 2.16 -13.09
CA LYS A 595 13.81 3.57 -12.86
C LYS A 595 13.71 4.44 -14.13
N MET A 596 12.84 4.11 -15.07
CA MET A 596 12.66 4.93 -16.26
C MET A 596 11.78 6.14 -15.94
N GLU A 597 12.38 7.32 -15.98
CA GLU A 597 11.64 8.59 -16.02
C GLU A 597 10.77 8.60 -17.28
N ALA A 598 9.45 8.65 -17.11
CA ALA A 598 8.48 8.69 -18.21
C ALA A 598 8.38 10.09 -18.83
#